data_AF-A0A9D7QNF0-F1
#
_entry.id   AF-A0A9D7QNF0-F1
#
_cell.length_a   1.000
_cell.length_b   1.000
_cell.length_c   1.000
_cell.angle_alpha   90.00
_cell.angle_beta   90.00
_cell.angle_gamma   90.00
#
_symmetry.space_group_name_H-M   'P 1'
#
loop_
_entity.id
_entity.type
_entity.pdbx_description
1 polymer ?
#
loop_
_entity_poly.entity_id
_entity_poly.type
_entity_poly.pdbx_seq_one_letter_code
_entity_poly.pdbx_strand_id
1 'polypeptide(L)'
;MAELEKQLSGKNWEGVRQAAHKMKPSLNYLGLKEAQGLAASVEEYALKKENLEKIEGMVSRLKEICNAAYSELEQELKSLPIA
;
A
#
# COMPACT_ATOMS: atom_id res chain seq x y z
N MET A 1 3.93 4.71 -0.14
CA MET A 1 2.64 5.17 -0.70
C MET A 1 2.84 6.13 -1.87
N ALA A 2 3.46 7.30 -1.66
CA ALA A 2 3.63 8.32 -2.70
C ALA A 2 4.27 7.83 -4.01
N GLU A 3 5.28 6.93 -3.93
CA GLU A 3 5.88 6.32 -5.13
C GLU A 3 4.86 5.49 -5.91
N LEU A 4 4.07 4.63 -5.25
CA LEU A 4 3.06 3.79 -5.88
C LEU A 4 1.99 4.64 -6.59
N GLU A 5 1.51 5.70 -5.96
CA GLU A 5 0.54 6.64 -6.55
C GLU A 5 1.14 7.37 -7.77
N LYS A 6 2.41 7.79 -7.70
CA LYS A 6 3.10 8.42 -8.84
C LYS A 6 3.19 7.49 -10.04
N GLN A 7 3.58 6.23 -9.83
CA GLN A 7 3.67 5.25 -10.91
C GLN A 7 2.30 4.93 -11.50
N LEU A 8 1.26 4.86 -10.67
CA LEU A 8 -0.12 4.61 -11.08
C LEU A 8 -0.66 5.75 -11.96
N SER A 9 -0.51 7.01 -11.54
CA SER A 9 -0.93 8.17 -12.33
C SER A 9 -0.21 8.26 -13.68
N GLY A 10 1.06 7.83 -13.72
CA GLY A 10 1.82 7.71 -14.96
C GLY A 10 1.51 6.47 -15.81
N LYS A 11 0.58 5.61 -15.37
CA LYS A 11 0.29 4.29 -15.98
C LYS A 11 1.55 3.44 -16.19
N ASN A 12 2.56 3.63 -15.34
CA ASN A 12 3.79 2.87 -15.39
C ASN A 12 3.60 1.55 -14.62
N TRP A 13 3.02 0.55 -15.28
CA TRP A 13 2.69 -0.73 -14.66
C TRP A 13 3.90 -1.49 -14.10
N GLU A 14 5.07 -1.35 -14.73
CA GLU A 14 6.31 -1.92 -14.17
C GLU A 14 6.70 -1.19 -12.88
N GLY A 15 6.57 0.13 -12.84
CA GLY A 15 6.75 0.92 -11.63
C GLY A 15 5.76 0.57 -10.52
N VAL A 16 4.48 0.39 -10.87
CA VAL A 16 3.41 -0.03 -9.94
C VAL A 16 3.75 -1.39 -9.34
N ARG A 17 4.13 -2.37 -10.17
CA ARG A 17 4.57 -3.70 -9.72
C ARG A 17 5.73 -3.59 -8.72
N GLN A 18 6.79 -2.86 -9.06
CA GLN A 18 7.97 -2.74 -8.22
C GLN A 18 7.66 -2.05 -6.89
N ALA A 19 6.87 -0.97 -6.91
CA ALA A 19 6.47 -0.26 -5.70
C ALA A 19 5.62 -1.16 -4.79
N ALA A 20 4.63 -1.87 -5.35
CA ALA A 20 3.81 -2.81 -4.59
C ALA A 20 4.63 -3.96 -3.98
N HIS A 21 5.59 -4.52 -4.73
CA HIS A 21 6.50 -5.55 -4.26
C HIS A 21 7.30 -5.10 -3.02
N LYS A 22 7.91 -3.91 -3.10
CA LYS A 22 8.71 -3.33 -2.01
C LYS A 22 7.89 -3.03 -0.76
N MET A 23 6.59 -2.77 -0.88
CA MET A 23 5.71 -2.47 0.25
C MET A 23 5.30 -3.72 1.06
N LYS A 24 5.13 -4.88 0.40
CA LYS A 24 4.70 -6.14 1.06
C LYS A 24 5.47 -6.50 2.33
N PRO A 25 6.82 -6.51 2.37
CA PRO A 25 7.56 -6.88 3.58
C PRO A 25 7.24 -5.96 4.76
N SER A 26 7.17 -4.64 4.54
CA SER A 26 6.84 -3.68 5.60
C SER A 26 5.41 -3.85 6.10
N LEU A 27 4.45 -4.05 5.20
CA LEU A 27 3.04 -4.29 5.56
C LEU A 27 2.89 -5.59 6.37
N ASN A 28 3.62 -6.64 6.00
CA ASN A 28 3.64 -7.88 6.76
C ASN A 28 4.27 -7.70 8.15
N TYR A 29 5.37 -6.94 8.25
CA TYR A 29 6.04 -6.64 9.51
C TYR A 29 5.12 -5.88 10.48
N LEU A 30 4.35 -4.91 9.96
CA LEU A 30 3.36 -4.15 10.73
C LEU A 30 2.07 -4.95 11.03
N GLY A 31 1.95 -6.21 10.58
CA GLY A 31 0.76 -7.02 10.80
C GLY A 31 -0.46 -6.62 9.94
N LEU A 32 -0.29 -5.71 8.96
CA LEU A 32 -1.36 -5.21 8.10
C LEU A 32 -1.68 -6.22 6.98
N LYS A 33 -2.28 -7.37 7.35
CA LYS A 33 -2.54 -8.50 6.44
C LYS A 33 -3.43 -8.13 5.25
N GLU A 34 -4.48 -7.35 5.45
CA GLU A 34 -5.35 -6.87 4.36
C GLU A 34 -4.55 -6.02 3.36
N ALA A 35 -3.79 -5.04 3.85
CA ALA A 35 -2.94 -4.20 3.00
C ALA A 35 -1.87 -5.02 2.26
N GLN A 36 -1.26 -5.99 2.93
CA GLN A 36 -0.29 -6.88 2.30
C GLN A 36 -0.93 -7.70 1.16
N GLY A 37 -2.15 -8.21 1.36
CA GLY A 37 -2.93 -8.91 0.34
C GLY A 37 -3.24 -8.00 -0.86
N LEU A 38 -3.72 -6.77 -0.60
CA LEU A 38 -3.97 -5.77 -1.64
C LEU A 38 -2.70 -5.44 -2.43
N ALA A 39 -1.57 -5.24 -1.77
CA ALA A 39 -0.30 -4.99 -2.44
C ALA A 39 0.14 -6.19 -3.30
N ALA A 40 -0.12 -7.43 -2.86
CA ALA A 40 0.15 -8.62 -3.66
C ALA A 40 -0.72 -8.70 -4.91
N SER A 41 -2.02 -8.40 -4.80
CA SER A 41 -2.92 -8.36 -5.95
C SER A 41 -2.56 -7.24 -6.94
N VAL A 42 -2.21 -6.05 -6.43
CA VAL A 42 -1.74 -4.93 -7.27
C VAL A 42 -0.47 -5.31 -8.03
N GLU A 43 0.51 -5.94 -7.37
CA GLU A 43 1.71 -6.44 -8.04
C GLU A 43 1.38 -7.46 -9.13
N GLU A 44 0.51 -8.43 -8.83
CA GLU A 44 0.13 -9.46 -9.79
C GLU A 44 -0.58 -8.88 -11.00
N TYR A 45 -1.55 -7.98 -10.79
CA TYR A 45 -2.32 -7.36 -11.87
C TYR A 45 -1.44 -6.46 -12.74
N ALA A 46 -0.51 -5.73 -12.12
CA ALA A 46 0.47 -4.91 -12.85
C ALA A 46 1.47 -5.78 -13.64
N LEU A 47 1.89 -6.92 -13.09
CA LEU A 47 2.77 -7.88 -13.77
C LEU A 47 2.09 -8.52 -14.99
N LYS A 48 0.87 -9.03 -14.81
CA LYS A 48 0.10 -9.70 -15.87
C LYS A 48 -0.52 -8.72 -16.87
N LYS A 49 -0.60 -7.43 -16.52
CA LYS A 49 -1.29 -6.38 -17.26
C LYS A 49 -2.79 -6.68 -17.44
N GLU A 50 -3.41 -7.22 -16.40
CA GLU A 50 -4.81 -7.62 -16.37
C GLU A 50 -5.55 -6.89 -15.25
N ASN A 51 -6.85 -6.69 -15.39
CA ASN A 51 -7.69 -6.05 -14.38
C ASN A 51 -7.15 -4.67 -13.94
N LEU A 52 -6.51 -3.94 -14.86
CA LEU A 52 -5.83 -2.66 -14.56
C LEU A 52 -6.79 -1.62 -13.97
N GLU A 53 -8.06 -1.65 -14.37
CA GLU A 53 -9.14 -0.83 -13.83
C GLU A 53 -9.38 -1.03 -12.33
N LYS A 54 -9.03 -2.20 -11.78
CA LYS A 54 -9.19 -2.52 -10.35
C LYS A 54 -8.04 -1.99 -9.50
N ILE A 55 -6.88 -1.76 -10.11
CA ILE A 55 -5.67 -1.33 -9.40
C ILE A 55 -5.90 -0.01 -8.67
N GLU A 56 -6.61 0.95 -9.28
CA GLU A 56 -6.87 2.25 -8.65
C GLU A 56 -7.69 2.12 -7.35
N GLY A 57 -8.73 1.28 -7.36
CA GLY A 57 -9.54 1.00 -6.18
C GLY A 57 -8.73 0.27 -5.09
N MET A 58 -7.91 -0.70 -5.48
CA MET A 58 -7.05 -1.43 -4.55
C MET A 58 -5.99 -0.53 -3.90
N VAL A 59 -5.38 0.37 -4.68
CA VAL A 59 -4.39 1.33 -4.19
C VAL A 59 -5.04 2.38 -3.27
N SER A 60 -6.27 2.80 -3.58
CA SER A 60 -7.05 3.68 -2.70
C SER A 60 -7.31 3.01 -1.35
N ARG A 61 -7.79 1.77 -1.36
CA ARG A 61 -8.03 1.00 -0.13
C ARG A 61 -6.73 0.75 0.66
N LEU A 62 -5.64 0.42 -0.03
CA LEU A 62 -4.33 0.26 0.57
C LEU A 62 -3.91 1.52 1.33
N LYS A 63 -4.12 2.70 0.73
CA LYS A 63 -3.81 4.00 1.33
C LYS A 63 -4.65 4.27 2.58
N GLU A 64 -5.95 3.97 2.55
CA GLU A 64 -6.83 4.12 3.72
C GLU A 64 -6.32 3.30 4.91
N ILE A 65 -5.98 2.03 4.70
CA ILE A 65 -5.47 1.15 5.77
C ILE A 65 -4.15 1.69 6.32
N CYS A 66 -3.22 2.10 5.44
CA CYS A 66 -1.94 2.66 5.87
C CYS A 66 -2.10 3.95 6.69
N ASN A 67 -3.03 4.82 6.28
CA ASN A 67 -3.30 6.08 6.98
C ASN A 67 -3.96 5.84 8.34
N ALA A 68 -4.88 4.88 8.42
CA ALA A 68 -5.50 4.48 9.69
C ALA A 68 -4.42 3.97 10.66
N ALA A 69 -3.60 3.01 10.21
CA ALA A 69 -2.51 2.46 11.02
C ALA A 69 -1.51 3.54 11.48
N TYR A 70 -1.19 4.50 10.61
CA TYR A 70 -0.32 5.63 10.97
C TYR A 70 -0.97 6.51 12.04
N SER A 71 -2.26 6.85 11.88
CA SER A 71 -3.00 7.64 12.85
C SER A 71 -3.12 6.94 14.21
N GLU A 72 -3.34 5.62 14.23
CA GLU A 72 -3.39 4.83 15.46
C GLU A 72 -2.02 4.86 16.16
N LEU A 73 -0.93 4.62 15.42
CA LEU A 73 0.42 4.68 15.98
C LEU A 73 0.78 6.08 16.53
N GLU A 74 0.36 7.15 15.86
CA GLU A 74 0.57 8.52 16.35
C GLU A 74 -0.24 8.82 17.63
N GLN A 75 -1.45 8.29 17.74
CA GLN A 75 -2.28 8.45 18.95
C GLN A 75 -1.66 7.71 20.13
N GLU A 76 -1.24 6.45 19.91
CA GLU A 76 -0.56 5.66 20.94
C GLU A 76 0.73 6.34 21.40
N LEU A 77 1.54 6.84 20.45
CA LEU A 77 2.78 7.56 20.77
C LEU A 77 2.52 8.79 21.65
N LYS A 78 1.47 9.58 21.37
CA LYS A 78 1.08 10.74 22.19
C LYS A 78 0.52 10.36 23.56
N SER A 79 -0.03 9.15 23.68
CA SER A 79 -0.54 8.63 24.94
C SER A 79 0.57 8.06 25.83
N LEU A 80 1.80 7.90 25.31
CA LEU A 80 2.92 7.44 26.13
C LEU A 80 3.38 8.54 27.10
N PRO A 81 3.62 8.21 28.38
CA PRO A 81 3.94 9.18 29.44
C PRO A 81 5.35 9.82 29.32
N ILE A 82 6.03 9.62 28.19
CA ILE A 82 7.40 10.07 27.92
C ILE A 82 7.51 10.92 26.64
N ALA A 83 6.38 11.23 25.99
CA ALA A 83 6.31 12.05 24.77
C ALA A 83 6.14 13.56 25.06
#